data_AF-A0A3A9T091-F1
#
_entry.id   AF-A0A3A9T091-F1
#
_cell.length_a   1.000
_cell.length_b   1.000
_cell.length_c   1.000
_cell.angle_alpha   90.00
_cell.angle_beta   90.00
_cell.angle_gamma   90.00
#
_symmetry.space_group_name_H-M   'P 1'
#
loop_
_entity.id
_entity.type
_entity.pdbx_description
1 polymer ?
#
loop_
_entity_poly.entity_id
_entity_poly.type
_entity_poly.pdbx_seq_one_letter_code
_entity_poly.pdbx_strand_id
1 'polypeptide(L)'
;MGKEIAEVGSVKIADDVVARIAALAALEVDGVSAMAGNYTSDVLEKVSRKNLAKGAKVLVGQAEVKVDLALMMAYGYNIPATCQQAQTRVKTAVENMTGLEVTDVNIRIAGITMPKA
;
A
#
# COMPACT_ATOMS: atom_id res chain seq x y z
N MET A 1 46.01 6.67 5.79
CA MET A 1 45.58 5.39 5.17
C MET A 1 44.37 4.89 5.94
N GLY A 2 43.20 4.63 5.39
CA GLY A 2 42.77 4.46 4.02
C GLY A 2 41.60 3.47 4.06
N LYS A 3 40.40 3.94 3.74
CA LYS A 3 39.39 3.14 3.06
C LYS A 3 38.47 4.11 2.36
N GLU A 4 38.85 4.43 1.13
CA GLU A 4 37.92 4.90 0.12
C GLU A 4 36.78 3.88 0.11
N ILE A 5 35.60 4.30 0.55
CA ILE A 5 34.38 3.56 0.32
C ILE A 5 34.20 3.54 -1.19
N ALA A 6 34.58 2.42 -1.83
CA ALA A 6 34.29 2.20 -3.23
C ALA A 6 32.81 2.56 -3.45
N GLU A 7 32.54 3.44 -4.40
CA GLU A 7 31.19 3.91 -4.69
C GLU A 7 30.32 2.70 -5.05
N VAL A 8 29.52 2.21 -4.08
CA VAL A 8 28.73 0.97 -4.20
C VAL A 8 27.47 1.25 -5.04
N GLY A 9 27.68 1.70 -6.29
CA GLY A 9 26.63 1.92 -7.28
C GLY A 9 25.46 2.79 -6.82
N SER A 10 24.31 2.62 -7.48
CA SER A 10 23.06 3.31 -7.16
C SER A 10 21.95 2.31 -6.87
N VAL A 11 21.23 2.46 -5.76
CA VAL A 11 20.03 1.68 -5.45
C VAL A 11 18.82 2.37 -6.09
N LYS A 12 18.00 1.61 -6.81
CA LYS A 12 16.72 2.08 -7.36
C LYS A 12 15.61 1.14 -6.90
N ILE A 13 14.55 1.71 -6.34
CA ILE A 13 13.38 0.98 -5.86
C ILE A 13 12.29 1.11 -6.92
N ALA A 14 11.76 -0.02 -7.38
CA ALA A 14 10.68 -0.03 -8.35
C ALA A 14 9.36 0.41 -7.69
N ASP A 15 8.52 1.10 -8.46
CA ASP A 15 7.17 1.52 -8.05
C ASP A 15 6.33 0.33 -7.53
N ASP A 16 6.34 -0.81 -8.21
CA ASP A 16 5.62 -2.03 -7.77
C ASP A 16 6.01 -2.49 -6.36
N VAL A 17 7.27 -2.29 -5.95
CA VAL A 17 7.73 -2.67 -4.60
C VAL A 17 7.10 -1.75 -3.56
N VAL A 18 7.08 -0.44 -3.82
CA VAL A 18 6.44 0.56 -2.93
C VAL A 18 4.94 0.31 -2.85
N ALA A 19 4.29 0.00 -3.97
CA ALA A 19 2.87 -0.35 -4.02
C ALA A 19 2.54 -1.56 -3.14
N ARG A 20 3.38 -2.59 -3.15
CA ARG A 20 3.20 -3.79 -2.31
C ARG A 20 3.36 -3.49 -0.83
N ILE A 21 4.36 -2.68 -0.46
CA ILE A 21 4.56 -2.26 0.93
C ILE A 21 3.32 -1.51 1.42
N ALA A 22 2.84 -0.55 0.64
CA ALA A 22 1.63 0.21 0.97
C ALA A 22 0.38 -0.67 1.08
N ALA A 23 0.18 -1.60 0.13
CA ALA A 23 -0.95 -2.52 0.14
C ALA A 23 -0.95 -3.43 1.39
N LEU A 24 0.20 -4.02 1.72
CA LEU A 24 0.34 -4.88 2.89
C LEU A 24 0.12 -4.08 4.18
N ALA A 25 0.76 -2.92 4.31
CA ALA A 25 0.62 -2.05 5.48
C ALA A 25 -0.83 -1.59 5.72
N ALA A 26 -1.59 -1.35 4.64
CA ALA A 26 -3.01 -1.01 4.75
C ALA A 26 -3.87 -2.20 5.21
N LEU A 27 -3.55 -3.42 4.74
CA LEU A 27 -4.26 -4.65 5.11
C LEU A 27 -3.98 -5.09 6.55
N GLU A 28 -2.87 -4.68 7.15
CA GLU A 28 -2.54 -4.93 8.55
C GLU A 28 -3.36 -4.08 9.54
N VAL A 29 -4.15 -3.11 9.05
CA VAL A 29 -4.93 -2.21 9.91
C VAL A 29 -6.29 -2.83 10.20
N ASP A 30 -6.62 -2.94 11.49
CA ASP A 30 -7.93 -3.41 11.95
C ASP A 30 -9.08 -2.59 11.33
N GLY A 31 -10.04 -3.31 10.75
CA GLY A 31 -11.18 -2.72 10.04
C GLY A 31 -10.97 -2.58 8.53
N VAL A 32 -9.76 -2.79 8.02
CA VAL A 32 -9.53 -2.96 6.58
C VAL A 32 -9.75 -4.43 6.23
N SER A 33 -10.81 -4.71 5.46
CA SER A 33 -11.17 -6.08 5.09
C SER A 33 -10.40 -6.57 3.86
N ALA A 34 -10.18 -5.70 2.88
CA ALA A 34 -9.52 -6.03 1.62
C ALA A 34 -9.23 -4.76 0.79
N MET A 35 -8.58 -4.92 -0.36
CA MET A 35 -8.38 -3.85 -1.35
C MET A 35 -9.25 -4.05 -2.60
N ALA A 36 -9.70 -2.94 -3.21
CA ALA A 36 -10.74 -2.93 -4.23
C ALA A 36 -10.36 -3.59 -5.58
N GLY A 37 -9.09 -3.87 -5.84
CA GLY A 37 -8.67 -4.63 -7.02
C GLY A 37 -8.48 -6.14 -6.77
N ASN A 38 -8.74 -6.60 -5.54
CA ASN A 38 -8.74 -8.02 -5.17
C ASN A 38 -10.13 -8.69 -5.39
N TYR A 39 -11.16 -7.92 -5.77
CA TYR A 39 -12.55 -8.37 -5.96
C TYR A 39 -12.91 -8.66 -7.42
N THR A 40 -12.04 -9.31 -8.19
CA THR A 40 -12.47 -9.94 -9.45
C THR A 40 -13.00 -11.33 -9.14
N SER A 41 -14.24 -11.39 -8.69
CA SER A 41 -15.01 -12.62 -8.57
C SER A 41 -15.08 -13.31 -9.96
N ASP A 42 -14.64 -14.56 -10.01
CA ASP A 42 -14.97 -15.61 -10.98
C ASP A 42 -14.38 -15.65 -12.41
N VAL A 43 -14.04 -14.54 -13.08
CA VAL A 43 -13.64 -14.64 -14.52
C VAL A 43 -12.13 -14.78 -14.78
N LEU A 44 -11.27 -14.61 -13.78
CA LEU A 44 -9.81 -14.51 -13.98
C LEU A 44 -8.94 -15.40 -13.08
N GLU A 45 -9.50 -16.49 -12.55
CA GLU A 45 -8.81 -17.41 -11.61
C GLU A 45 -7.55 -18.09 -12.18
N LYS A 46 -7.24 -17.93 -13.48
CA LYS A 46 -6.05 -18.54 -14.10
C LYS A 46 -4.86 -17.60 -14.33
N VAL A 47 -4.93 -16.28 -14.07
CA VAL A 47 -3.90 -15.37 -14.61
C VAL A 47 -2.98 -14.67 -13.61
N SER A 48 -3.27 -14.53 -12.31
CA SER A 48 -2.38 -13.66 -11.51
C SER A 48 -2.35 -13.90 -10.01
N ARG A 49 -1.49 -14.82 -9.57
CA ARG A 49 -0.79 -14.73 -8.26
C ARG A 49 0.15 -13.50 -8.15
N LYS A 50 0.14 -12.60 -9.14
CA LYS A 50 1.08 -11.49 -9.32
C LYS A 50 0.56 -10.11 -8.89
N ASN A 51 -0.69 -9.99 -8.46
CA ASN A 51 -1.36 -8.68 -8.45
C ASN A 51 -1.90 -8.25 -7.07
N LEU A 52 -1.09 -8.40 -6.02
CA LEU A 52 -1.35 -7.80 -4.70
C LEU A 52 -1.42 -6.25 -4.76
N ALA A 53 -0.81 -5.63 -5.78
CA ALA A 53 -0.86 -4.18 -6.01
C ALA A 53 -2.17 -3.69 -6.67
N LYS A 54 -3.10 -4.58 -7.05
CA LYS A 54 -4.41 -4.17 -7.59
C LYS A 54 -5.24 -3.54 -6.48
N GLY A 55 -5.09 -2.22 -6.31
CA GLY A 55 -5.73 -1.44 -5.26
C GLY A 55 -4.80 -0.36 -4.67
N ALA A 56 -3.50 -0.44 -4.91
CA ALA A 56 -2.52 0.58 -4.55
C ALA A 56 -1.87 1.13 -5.82
N LYS A 57 -2.07 2.42 -6.08
CA LYS A 57 -1.32 3.15 -7.10
C LYS A 57 -0.31 4.02 -6.39
N VAL A 58 0.94 3.97 -6.84
CA VAL A 58 2.02 4.79 -6.26
C VAL A 58 2.68 5.61 -7.35
N LEU A 59 3.06 6.83 -7.00
CA LEU A 59 3.85 7.71 -7.83
C LEU A 59 5.12 8.01 -7.04
N VAL A 60 6.25 7.52 -7.55
CA VAL A 60 7.57 7.72 -6.94
C VAL A 60 8.30 8.80 -7.74
N GLY A 61 8.62 9.90 -7.07
CA GLY A 61 9.47 10.97 -7.59
C GLY A 61 10.95 10.71 -7.31
N GLN A 62 11.75 11.78 -7.17
CA GLN A 62 13.17 11.63 -6.83
C GLN A 62 13.38 11.22 -5.36
N ALA A 63 12.62 11.80 -4.45
CA ALA A 63 12.65 11.47 -3.01
C ALA A 63 11.24 11.36 -2.41
N GLU A 64 10.22 11.84 -3.11
CA GLU A 64 8.85 11.91 -2.63
C GLU A 64 7.99 10.77 -3.20
N VAL A 65 7.05 10.29 -2.41
CA VAL A 65 6.08 9.25 -2.79
C VAL A 65 4.67 9.73 -2.51
N LYS A 66 3.79 9.51 -3.48
CA LYS A 66 2.33 9.64 -3.31
C LYS A 66 1.69 8.27 -3.44
N VAL A 67 0.77 7.97 -2.54
CA VAL A 67 0.08 6.67 -2.47
C VAL A 67 -1.43 6.90 -2.59
N ASP A 68 -2.06 6.24 -3.54
CA ASP A 68 -3.51 6.18 -3.69
C ASP A 68 -3.99 4.74 -3.43
N LEU A 69 -4.84 4.57 -2.44
CA LEU A 69 -5.37 3.27 -2.00
C LEU A 69 -6.88 3.20 -2.24
N ALA A 70 -7.34 2.03 -2.69
CA ALA A 70 -8.75 1.69 -2.74
C ALA A 70 -9.04 0.53 -1.78
N LEU A 71 -9.74 0.81 -0.68
CA LEU A 71 -9.96 -0.13 0.43
C LEU A 71 -11.43 -0.56 0.53
N MET A 72 -11.65 -1.77 1.03
CA MET A 72 -12.94 -2.24 1.52
C MET A 72 -12.90 -2.32 3.04
N MET A 73 -13.89 -1.70 3.67
CA MET A 73 -14.01 -1.59 5.12
C MET A 73 -14.81 -2.77 5.67
N ALA A 74 -14.41 -3.33 6.81
CA ALA A 74 -15.26 -4.24 7.54
C ALA A 74 -16.45 -3.48 8.16
N TYR A 75 -17.63 -4.08 8.13
CA TYR A 75 -18.80 -3.53 8.82
C TYR A 75 -18.52 -3.37 10.33
N GLY A 76 -19.04 -2.29 10.92
CA GLY A 76 -18.89 -2.00 12.36
C GLY A 76 -17.68 -1.15 12.74
N TYR A 77 -16.78 -0.85 11.79
CA TYR A 77 -15.63 0.04 12.02
C TYR A 77 -15.93 1.49 11.62
N ASN A 78 -15.31 2.44 12.34
CA ASN A 78 -15.40 3.86 12.03
C ASN A 78 -14.48 4.20 10.84
N ILE A 79 -15.08 4.54 9.70
CA ILE A 79 -14.34 4.78 8.45
C ILE A 79 -13.26 5.87 8.62
N PRO A 80 -13.56 7.11 9.09
CA PRO A 80 -12.52 8.12 9.28
C PRO A 80 -11.36 7.68 10.18
N ALA A 81 -11.65 7.07 11.33
CA ALA A 81 -10.63 6.65 12.29
C ALA A 81 -9.76 5.50 11.76
N THR A 82 -10.35 4.52 11.08
CA THR A 82 -9.60 3.44 10.42
C THR A 82 -8.77 3.97 9.26
N CYS A 83 -9.29 4.90 8.46
CA CYS A 83 -8.52 5.54 7.39
C CYS A 83 -7.29 6.27 7.92
N GLN A 84 -7.43 7.03 9.01
CA GLN A 84 -6.28 7.74 9.64
C GLN A 84 -5.21 6.77 10.12
N GLN A 85 -5.62 5.64 10.72
CA GLN A 85 -4.69 4.58 11.12
C GLN A 85 -4.01 3.95 9.91
N ALA A 86 -4.75 3.66 8.84
CA ALA A 86 -4.19 3.13 7.61
C ALA A 86 -3.21 4.10 6.94
N GLN A 87 -3.54 5.39 6.86
CA GLN A 87 -2.64 6.43 6.33
C GLN A 87 -1.33 6.47 7.11
N THR A 88 -1.42 6.48 8.44
CA THR A 88 -0.24 6.51 9.31
C THR A 88 0.60 5.25 9.11
N ARG A 89 -0.03 4.07 9.12
CA ARG A 89 0.67 2.78 8.99
C ARG A 89 1.38 2.64 7.64
N VAL A 90 0.71 3.06 6.56
CA VAL A 90 1.26 3.05 5.19
C VAL A 90 2.43 4.02 5.07
N LYS A 91 2.27 5.26 5.56
CA LYS A 91 3.33 6.25 5.58
C LYS A 91 4.57 5.71 6.27
N THR A 92 4.43 5.29 7.53
CA THR A 92 5.54 4.77 8.33
C THR A 92 6.20 3.54 7.69
N ALA A 93 5.43 2.63 7.11
CA ALA A 93 5.98 1.44 6.46
C ALA A 93 6.85 1.78 5.24
N VAL A 94 6.34 2.64 4.36
CA VAL A 94 7.07 3.04 3.15
C VAL A 94 8.34 3.81 3.54
N GLU A 95 8.22 4.83 4.39
CA GLU A 95 9.37 5.65 4.81
C GLU A 95 10.46 4.80 5.49
N ASN A 96 10.09 3.89 6.41
CA ASN A 96 11.06 3.06 7.11
C ASN A 96 11.74 2.02 6.21
N MET A 97 11.05 1.48 5.22
CA MET A 97 11.58 0.42 4.36
C MET A 97 12.37 0.95 3.17
N THR A 98 11.98 2.11 2.63
CA THR A 98 12.55 2.65 1.39
C THR A 98 13.40 3.90 1.61
N GLY A 99 13.29 4.56 2.76
CA GLY A 99 13.96 5.86 3.01
C GLY A 99 13.43 7.00 2.15
N LEU A 100 12.28 6.82 1.51
CA LEU A 100 11.61 7.85 0.71
C LEU A 100 10.64 8.63 1.61
N GLU A 101 10.37 9.88 1.30
CA GLU A 101 9.40 10.70 2.02
C GLU A 101 7.99 10.52 1.44
N VAL A 102 6.99 10.20 2.26
CA VAL A 102 5.61 10.07 1.78
C VAL A 102 4.87 11.37 2.02
N THR A 103 4.49 12.05 0.93
CA THR A 103 3.82 13.35 0.98
C THR A 103 2.31 13.22 1.13
N ASP A 104 1.71 12.27 0.41
CA ASP A 104 0.26 12.03 0.43
C ASP A 104 -0.07 10.54 0.49
N VAL A 105 -1.05 10.21 1.33
CA VAL A 105 -1.72 8.90 1.34
C VAL A 105 -3.23 9.12 1.18
N ASN A 106 -3.70 8.99 -0.05
CA ASN A 106 -5.12 9.12 -0.38
C ASN A 106 -5.81 7.77 -0.24
N ILE A 107 -6.95 7.74 0.45
CA ILE A 107 -7.76 6.53 0.61
C ILE A 107 -9.14 6.76 0.03
N ARG A 108 -9.52 5.89 -0.91
CA ARG A 108 -10.88 5.74 -1.42
C ARG A 108 -11.51 4.50 -0.82
N ILE A 109 -12.68 4.64 -0.21
CA ILE A 109 -13.48 3.49 0.21
C ILE A 109 -14.30 3.00 -0.99
N ALA A 110 -14.02 1.77 -1.43
CA ALA A 110 -14.71 1.13 -2.54
C ALA A 110 -15.98 0.40 -2.12
N GLY A 111 -16.09 0.01 -0.84
CA GLY A 111 -17.26 -0.67 -0.31
C GLY A 111 -17.09 -1.09 1.15
N ILE A 112 -18.14 -1.73 1.66
CA ILE A 112 -18.18 -2.29 3.02
C ILE A 112 -18.43 -3.81 2.90
N THR A 113 -17.59 -4.60 3.56
CA THR A 113 -17.75 -6.05 3.69
C THR A 113 -18.68 -6.35 4.86
N MET A 114 -19.83 -6.96 4.54
CA MET A 114 -20.76 -7.45 5.57
C MET A 114 -20.22 -8.74 6.21
N PRO A 115 -20.46 -8.97 7.52
CA PRO A 115 -20.17 -10.26 8.13
C PRO A 115 -21.00 -11.35 7.43
N LYS A 116 -20.40 -12.55 7.29
CA LYS A 116 -21.14 -13.72 6.79
C LYS A 116 -22.18 -14.11 7.86
N ALA A 117 -23.43 -14.22 7.44
CA ALA A 117 -24.53 -14.74 8.25
C ALA A 117 -24.37 -16.24 8.54
#